data_AF-A0A1Q6V1J8-F1
#
_entry.id   AF-A0A1Q6V1J8-F1
#
_cell.length_a   1.000
_cell.length_b   1.000
_cell.length_c   1.000
_cell.angle_alpha   90.00
_cell.angle_beta   90.00
_cell.angle_gamma   90.00
#
_symmetry.space_group_name_H-M   'P 1'
#
loop_
_entity.id
_entity.type
_entity.pdbx_description
1 polymer ?
#
loop_
_entity_poly.entity_id
_entity_poly.type
_entity_poly.pdbx_seq_one_letter_code
_entity_poly.pdbx_strand_id
1 'polypeptide(L)'
;MSLKITNFYVDTNEVIDFIEKYIANQKLTTYEIDISSLNLFDAIKISVLISTKYYDIEKNNKFKWIVADKLAYNTISKLKLSNMFLCLKEKNVINPQSFTFKKIACV
;
A
#
# COMPACT_ATOMS: atom_id res chain seq x y z
N MET A 1 5.03 -7.26 -10.46
CA MET A 1 4.72 -5.89 -10.96
C MET A 1 4.04 -5.15 -9.83
N SER A 2 4.46 -3.94 -9.44
CA SER A 2 3.85 -3.17 -8.35
C SER A 2 2.85 -2.15 -8.89
N LEU A 3 1.63 -2.11 -8.35
CA LEU A 3 0.65 -1.08 -8.67
C LEU A 3 1.00 0.20 -7.92
N LYS A 4 1.23 1.31 -8.63
CA LYS A 4 1.51 2.60 -8.01
C LYS A 4 0.30 3.51 -8.10
N ILE A 5 -0.18 3.98 -6.96
CA ILE A 5 -1.21 5.01 -6.86
C ILE A 5 -0.50 6.36 -6.77
N THR A 6 -0.82 7.30 -7.64
CA THR A 6 -0.10 8.59 -7.75
C THR A 6 -0.99 9.82 -7.67
N ASN A 7 -2.31 9.66 -7.56
CA ASN A 7 -3.23 10.79 -7.65
C ASN A 7 -3.55 11.38 -6.27
N PHE A 8 -3.22 12.65 -6.09
CA PHE A 8 -3.36 13.40 -4.83
C PHE A 8 -4.78 13.99 -4.61
N TYR A 9 -5.68 13.87 -5.60
CA TYR A 9 -6.99 14.54 -5.64
C TYR A 9 -8.14 13.64 -6.10
N VAL A 10 -8.05 12.34 -5.87
CA VAL A 10 -9.09 11.38 -6.27
C VAL A 10 -9.85 10.91 -5.03
N ASP A 11 -11.17 10.78 -5.15
CA ASP A 11 -12.03 10.22 -4.10
C ASP A 11 -11.49 8.85 -3.67
N THR A 12 -11.36 8.62 -2.35
CA THR A 12 -10.86 7.36 -1.80
C THR A 12 -11.59 6.14 -2.38
N ASN A 13 -12.89 6.25 -2.64
CA ASN A 13 -13.71 5.16 -3.18
C ASN A 13 -13.35 4.83 -4.63
N GLU A 14 -13.02 5.82 -5.45
CA GLU A 14 -12.55 5.58 -6.82
C GLU A 14 -11.21 4.83 -6.81
N VAL A 15 -10.32 5.14 -5.85
CA VAL A 15 -9.06 4.41 -5.69
C VAL A 15 -9.31 2.96 -5.25
N ILE A 16 -10.26 2.74 -4.34
CA ILE A 16 -10.68 1.39 -3.93
C ILE A 16 -11.21 0.60 -5.13
N ASP A 17 -12.14 1.16 -5.90
CA ASP A 17 -12.71 0.53 -7.09
C ASP A 17 -11.64 0.18 -8.13
N PHE A 18 -10.65 1.07 -8.30
CA PHE A 18 -9.52 0.83 -9.18
C PHE A 18 -8.65 -0.34 -8.71
N ILE A 19 -8.35 -0.41 -7.41
CA ILE A 19 -7.59 -1.52 -6.82
C ILE A 19 -8.36 -2.83 -6.96
N GLU A 20 -9.67 -2.83 -6.72
CA GLU A 20 -10.51 -4.03 -6.85
C GLU A 20 -10.56 -4.56 -8.28
N LYS A 21 -10.72 -3.66 -9.26
CA LYS A 21 -10.62 -4.02 -10.69
C LYS A 21 -9.26 -4.60 -11.03
N TYR A 22 -8.18 -4.02 -10.49
CA TYR A 22 -6.83 -4.55 -10.67
C TYR A 22 -6.68 -5.96 -10.09
N ILE A 23 -7.18 -6.20 -8.87
CA ILE A 23 -7.17 -7.53 -8.22
C ILE A 23 -7.91 -8.56 -9.08
N ALA A 24 -9.14 -8.24 -9.50
CA ALA A 24 -10.00 -9.11 -10.30
C ALA A 24 -9.38 -9.49 -11.65
N ASN A 25 -8.65 -8.56 -12.27
CA ASN A 25 -8.00 -8.79 -13.57
C ASN A 25 -6.71 -9.61 -13.46
N GLN A 26 -5.92 -9.40 -12.41
CA GLN A 26 -4.59 -10.01 -12.31
C GLN A 26 -4.59 -11.39 -11.63
N LYS A 27 -5.51 -11.62 -10.68
CA LYS A 27 -5.65 -12.90 -9.94
C LYS A 27 -4.31 -13.42 -9.37
N LEU A 28 -3.56 -12.55 -8.71
CA LEU A 28 -2.27 -12.87 -8.10
C LEU A 28 -2.47 -13.33 -6.65
N THR A 29 -1.55 -14.14 -6.14
CA THR A 29 -1.51 -14.48 -4.71
C THR A 29 -0.95 -13.35 -3.85
N THR A 30 -0.17 -12.43 -4.43
CA THR A 30 0.40 -11.29 -3.70
C THR A 30 0.38 -10.03 -4.54
N TYR A 31 -0.14 -8.97 -3.96
CA TYR A 31 -0.29 -7.64 -4.56
C TYR A 31 0.64 -6.65 -3.87
N GLU A 32 1.57 -6.06 -4.62
CA GLU A 32 2.41 -4.96 -4.13
C GLU A 32 1.77 -3.63 -4.58
N ILE A 33 1.29 -2.82 -3.63
CA ILE A 33 0.57 -1.57 -3.89
C ILE A 33 1.29 -0.40 -3.22
N ASP A 34 1.74 0.55 -4.01
CA ASP A 34 2.39 1.79 -3.55
C ASP A 34 1.37 2.90 -3.37
N ILE A 35 1.08 3.23 -2.11
CA ILE A 35 0.20 4.32 -1.65
C ILE A 35 1.00 5.45 -1.01
N SER A 36 2.30 5.52 -1.26
CA SER A 36 3.20 6.50 -0.63
C SER A 36 2.94 7.95 -1.02
N SER A 37 2.15 8.20 -2.07
CA SER A 37 1.70 9.55 -2.44
C SER A 37 0.45 10.01 -1.69
N LEU A 38 -0.26 9.11 -1.00
CA LEU A 38 -1.50 9.47 -0.32
C LEU A 38 -1.24 10.17 1.01
N ASN A 39 -2.22 10.97 1.45
CA ASN A 39 -2.20 11.51 2.81
C ASN A 39 -2.40 10.39 3.85
N LEU A 40 -2.16 10.72 5.12
CA LEU A 40 -2.26 9.81 6.25
C LEU A 40 -3.60 9.05 6.31
N PHE A 41 -4.71 9.76 6.18
CA PHE A 41 -6.04 9.18 6.34
C PHE A 41 -6.42 8.26 5.18
N ASP A 42 -6.15 8.67 3.94
CA ASP A 42 -6.43 7.85 2.76
C ASP A 42 -5.57 6.60 2.72
N ALA A 43 -4.27 6.71 3.07
CA ALA A 43 -3.38 5.57 3.13
C ALA A 43 -3.86 4.52 4.14
N ILE A 44 -4.30 4.95 5.33
CA ILE A 44 -4.88 4.06 6.34
C ILE A 44 -6.19 3.47 5.83
N LYS A 45 -7.13 4.31 5.38
CA LYS A 45 -8.46 3.87 4.97
C LYS A 45 -8.40 2.82 3.86
N ILE A 46 -7.65 3.08 2.79
CA ILE A 46 -7.55 2.18 1.64
C ILE A 46 -6.89 0.86 2.03
N SER A 47 -5.73 0.92 2.69
CA SER A 47 -4.98 -0.29 3.03
C SER A 47 -5.78 -1.23 3.94
N VAL A 48 -6.50 -0.66 4.91
CA VAL A 48 -7.32 -1.41 5.85
C VAL A 48 -8.56 -1.98 5.19
N LEU A 49 -9.32 -1.18 4.44
CA LEU A 49 -10.57 -1.64 3.81
C LEU A 49 -10.32 -2.77 2.82
N ILE A 50 -9.32 -2.62 1.94
CA ILE A 50 -8.96 -3.66 0.97
C ILE A 50 -8.49 -4.92 1.70
N SER A 51 -7.54 -4.81 2.63
CA SER A 51 -6.99 -5.99 3.29
C SER A 51 -8.02 -6.73 4.14
N THR A 52 -8.96 -6.00 4.76
CA THR A 52 -10.06 -6.59 5.51
C THR A 52 -11.05 -7.29 4.58
N LYS A 53 -11.45 -6.65 3.48
CA LYS A 53 -12.39 -7.23 2.49
C LYS A 53 -11.89 -8.57 1.95
N TYR A 54 -10.60 -8.66 1.65
CA TYR A 54 -9.99 -9.87 1.09
C TYR A 54 -9.37 -10.79 2.16
N TYR A 55 -9.67 -10.58 3.44
CA TYR A 55 -9.15 -11.42 4.52
C TYR A 55 -9.75 -12.85 4.47
N ASP A 56 -11.06 -12.96 4.32
CA ASP A 56 -11.78 -14.26 4.35
C ASP A 56 -12.17 -14.79 2.96
N ILE A 57 -12.42 -13.88 2.01
CA ILE A 57 -13.05 -14.22 0.71
C ILE A 57 -12.08 -14.99 -0.20
N GLU A 58 -10.78 -14.68 -0.14
CA GLU A 58 -9.74 -15.33 -0.92
C GLU A 58 -8.53 -15.59 -0.01
N LYS A 59 -8.56 -16.70 0.74
CA LYS A 59 -7.57 -17.09 1.79
C LYS A 59 -6.08 -17.00 1.40
N ASN A 60 -5.76 -16.78 0.14
CA ASN A 60 -4.39 -16.73 -0.37
C ASN A 60 -3.92 -15.34 -0.80
N ASN A 61 -4.79 -14.31 -0.81
CA ASN A 61 -4.40 -12.98 -1.25
C ASN A 61 -3.63 -12.25 -0.16
N LYS A 62 -2.41 -11.86 -0.49
CA LYS A 62 -1.52 -11.08 0.38
C LYS A 62 -1.32 -9.68 -0.18
N PHE A 63 -1.33 -8.68 0.67
CA PHE A 63 -1.16 -7.28 0.29
C PHE A 63 0.09 -6.72 0.91
N LYS A 64 1.00 -6.25 0.06
CA LYS A 64 2.20 -5.53 0.46
C LYS A 64 2.01 -4.06 0.17
N TRP A 65 1.78 -3.28 1.22
CA TRP A 65 1.53 -1.85 1.14
C TRP A 65 2.83 -1.07 1.31
N ILE A 66 3.13 -0.19 0.36
CA ILE A 66 4.25 0.76 0.47
C ILE A 66 3.70 2.11 0.88
N VAL A 67 4.10 2.60 2.05
CA VAL A 67 3.63 3.85 2.66
C VAL A 67 4.80 4.82 2.89
N ALA A 68 4.61 6.13 2.74
CA ALA A 68 5.65 7.12 3.06
C ALA A 68 5.59 7.61 4.51
N ASP A 69 4.40 7.62 5.10
CA ASP A 69 4.17 8.22 6.40
C ASP A 69 4.37 7.19 7.53
N LYS A 70 5.23 7.53 8.50
CA LYS A 70 5.53 6.66 9.64
C LYS A 70 4.35 6.49 10.60
N LEU A 71 3.49 7.50 10.75
CA LEU A 71 2.25 7.40 11.52
C LEU A 71 1.27 6.45 10.82
N ALA A 72 1.16 6.51 9.49
CA ALA A 72 0.36 5.55 8.73
C ALA A 72 0.88 4.13 8.96
N TYR A 73 2.18 3.91 8.75
CA TYR A 73 2.83 2.62 8.99
C TYR A 73 2.55 2.08 10.41
N ASN A 74 2.80 2.90 11.43
CA ASN A 74 2.61 2.51 12.83
C ASN A 74 1.13 2.22 13.15
N THR A 75 0.20 2.96 12.56
CA THR A 75 -1.23 2.76 12.79
C THR A 75 -1.69 1.45 12.16
N ILE A 76 -1.34 1.23 10.89
CA ILE A 76 -1.77 0.04 10.15
C ILE A 76 -1.13 -1.22 10.74
N SER A 77 0.15 -1.19 11.12
CA SER A 77 0.87 -2.34 11.68
C SER A 77 0.24 -2.90 12.96
N LYS A 78 -0.46 -2.06 13.74
CA LYS A 78 -1.15 -2.49 14.97
C LYS A 78 -2.35 -3.40 14.70
N LEU A 79 -2.92 -3.37 13.50
CA LEU A 79 -4.10 -4.16 13.15
C LEU A 79 -3.78 -5.66 12.98
N LYS A 80 -2.49 -6.02 12.77
CA LYS A 80 -2.01 -7.41 12.71
C LYS A 80 -2.81 -8.31 11.75
N LEU A 81 -3.27 -7.75 10.63
CA LEU A 81 -3.93 -8.53 9.58
C LEU A 81 -2.89 -9.46 8.93
N SER A 82 -3.09 -10.78 9.05
CA SER A 82 -2.13 -11.81 8.60
C SER A 82 -1.89 -11.83 7.09
N ASN A 83 -2.81 -11.26 6.31
CA ASN A 83 -2.70 -11.09 4.87
C ASN A 83 -2.02 -9.78 4.46
N MET A 84 -1.51 -8.99 5.41
CA MET A 84 -0.96 -7.66 5.17
C MET A 84 0.52 -7.58 5.55
N PHE A 85 1.31 -6.99 4.66
CA PHE A 85 2.72 -6.64 4.86
C PHE A 85 2.89 -5.14 4.64
N LEU A 86 3.68 -4.48 5.46
CA LEU A 86 3.92 -3.04 5.36
C LEU A 86 5.39 -2.77 5.08
N CYS A 87 5.66 -1.90 4.11
CA CYS A 87 7.00 -1.39 3.87
C CYS A 87 6.97 0.15 3.92
N LEU A 88 7.84 0.73 4.75
CA LEU A 88 8.02 2.16 4.81
C LEU A 88 8.95 2.59 3.67
N LYS A 89 8.52 3.56 2.87
CA LYS A 89 9.33 4.14 1.81
C LYS A 89 10.27 5.17 2.44
N GLU A 90 11.55 4.85 2.51
CA GLU A 90 12.55 5.80 2.98
C GLU A 90 12.59 7.02 2.04
N LYS A 91 12.40 8.21 2.63
CA LYS A 91 12.75 9.46 1.97
C LYS A 91 14.27 9.59 2.03
N ASN A 92 14.94 9.18 0.97
CA ASN A 92 16.34 9.54 0.77
C ASN A 92 16.43 11.06 0.62
N VAL A 93 16.80 11.77 1.69
CA VAL A 93 17.29 13.14 1.59
C VAL A 93 18.71 13.06 1.04
N ILE A 94 18.84 12.93 -0.27
CA ILE A 94 20.11 13.08 -0.96
C ILE A 94 20.16 14.54 -1.42
N ASN A 95 21.25 15.22 -1.08
CA ASN A 95 21.71 16.45 -1.74
C ASN A 95 21.32 16.42 -3.24
N PRO A 96 20.83 17.51 -3.86
CA PRO A 96 19.95 17.46 -5.04
C PRO A 96 20.55 16.95 -6.37
N GLN A 97 21.66 16.21 -6.36
CA GLN A 97 22.43 15.86 -7.56
C GLN A 97 22.66 14.36 -7.83
N SER A 98 22.12 13.42 -7.04
CA SER A 98 22.21 12.00 -7.43
C SER A 98 21.14 11.14 -6.79
N PHE A 99 20.30 10.50 -7.60
CA PHE A 99 19.32 9.52 -7.13
C PHE A 99 19.82 8.10 -7.39
N THR A 100 19.98 7.32 -6.34
CA THR A 100 20.01 5.85 -6.42
C THR A 100 19.00 5.26 -5.45
N PHE A 101 18.26 4.26 -5.91
CA PHE A 101 17.22 3.58 -5.16
C PHE A 101 17.80 2.32 -4.50
N LYS A 102 17.70 2.23 -3.17
CA LYS A 102 17.81 0.96 -2.43
C LYS A 102 16.49 0.72 -1.70
N LYS A 103 15.88 -0.44 -1.94
CA LYS A 103 14.76 -1.00 -1.15
C LYS A 103 15.31 -1.47 0.19
N ILE A 104 14.62 -1.26 1.32
CA ILE A 104 14.60 -2.16 2.51
C ILE A 104 13.53 -1.72 3.56
N ALA A 105 13.18 -2.67 4.42
CA ALA A 105 12.29 -2.69 5.60
C ALA A 105 10.84 -3.08 5.28
N CYS A 106 10.61 -4.39 5.20
CA CYS A 106 9.29 -5.01 5.16
C CYS A 106 9.15 -5.92 6.38
N VAL A 107 8.05 -5.77 7.11
CA VAL A 107 7.67 -6.62 8.25
C VAL A 107 6.29 -7.18 7.97
#